data_AF-A0A6J7K356-F1
#
_entry.id   AF-A0A6J7K356-F1
#
_cell.length_a   1.000
_cell.length_b   1.000
_cell.length_c   1.000
_cell.angle_alpha   90.00
_cell.angle_beta   90.00
_cell.angle_gamma   90.00
#
_symmetry.space_group_name_H-M   'P 1'
#
loop_
_entity.id
_entity.type
_entity.pdbx_description
1 polymer ?
#
loop_
_entity_poly.entity_id
_entity_poly.type
_entity_poly.pdbx_seq_one_letter_code
_entity_poly.pdbx_strand_id
1 'polypeptide(L)' 'MRLDCDADAVLLRVRQTGPACHTGNASCFDDGLLVAADGTKG' A
#
# COMPACT_ATOMS: atom_id res chain seq x y z
N MET A 1 12.08 -1.42 -6.06
CA MET A 1 12.18 -0.54 -4.88
C MET A 1 12.19 0.90 -5.32
N ARG A 2 11.58 1.80 -4.55
CA ARG A 2 11.72 3.25 -4.66
C ARG A 2 12.13 3.78 -3.28
N LEU A 3 12.92 4.84 -3.27
CA LEU A 3 13.40 5.53 -2.07
C LEU A 3 12.76 6.91 -2.01
N ASP A 4 12.55 7.41 -0.80
CA ASP A 4 12.18 8.81 -0.59
C ASP A 4 13.39 9.75 -0.80
N CYS A 5 13.14 11.05 -0.94
CA CYS A 5 14.09 12.07 -1.36
C CYS A 5 15.28 12.26 -0.43
N ASP A 6 15.11 12.05 0.88
CA ASP A 6 16.15 12.08 1.91
C ASP A 6 16.59 10.67 2.35
N ALA A 7 16.05 9.63 1.69
CA ALA A 7 16.39 8.23 1.88
C ALA A 7 16.07 7.65 3.27
N ASP A 8 15.09 8.20 3.99
CA ASP A 8 14.64 7.65 5.27
C ASP A 8 13.48 6.62 5.12
N ALA A 9 12.85 6.55 3.95
CA ALA A 9 11.73 5.67 3.66
C ALA A 9 11.88 4.91 2.32
N VAL A 10 11.20 3.76 2.25
CA VAL A 10 11.20 2.86 1.10
C VAL A 10 9.78 2.48 0.68
N LEU A 11 9.55 2.39 -0.63
CA LEU A 11 8.31 1.85 -1.20
C LEU A 11 8.61 0.57 -2.00
N LEU A 12 7.94 -0.51 -1.60
CA LEU A 12 8.04 -1.82 -2.21
C LEU A 12 6.74 -2.19 -2.93
N ARG A 13 6.86 -2.50 -4.23
CA ARG A 13 5.79 -3.16 -4.99
C ARG A 13 6.06 -4.66 -4.94
N VAL A 14 5.20 -5.41 -4.26
CA VAL A 14 5.38 -6.84 -4.03
C VAL A 14 4.24 -7.65 -4.66
N ARG A 15 4.52 -8.92 -4.94
CA ARG A 15 3.48 -9.94 -5.12
C ARG A 15 3.24 -10.55 -3.74
N GLN A 16 2.10 -10.25 -3.15
CA GLN A 16 1.78 -10.72 -1.80
C GLN A 16 1.46 -12.23 -1.83
N THR A 17 1.92 -12.93 -0.79
CA THR A 17 1.57 -14.33 -0.51
C THR A 17 0.83 -14.39 0.82
N GLY A 18 -0.40 -14.92 0.82
CA GLY A 18 -1.23 -14.97 2.03
C GLY A 18 -1.73 -13.60 2.52
N PRO A 19 -2.25 -13.52 3.76
CA PRO A 19 -2.69 -12.27 4.35
C PRO A 19 -1.50 -11.41 4.81
N ALA A 20 -1.59 -10.10 4.58
CA ALA A 20 -0.59 -9.16 5.10
C ALA A 20 -0.91 -8.73 6.54
N CYS A 21 -2.19 -8.73 6.93
CA CYS A 21 -2.63 -8.34 8.26
C CYS A 21 -2.78 -9.55 9.18
N HIS A 22 -2.55 -9.34 10.48
CA HIS A 22 -2.69 -10.38 11.50
C HIS A 22 -4.15 -10.83 11.72
N THR A 23 -5.13 -10.11 11.19
CA THR A 23 -6.56 -10.49 11.20
C THR A 23 -6.95 -11.45 10.08
N GLY A 24 -6.03 -11.74 9.15
CA GLY A 24 -6.32 -12.51 7.94
C GLY A 24 -6.69 -11.65 6.73
N ASN A 25 -6.72 -10.32 6.88
CA ASN A 25 -7.03 -9.41 5.78
C ASN A 25 -5.85 -9.23 4.81
N ALA A 26 -6.18 -8.93 3.54
CA ALA A 26 -5.20 -8.68 2.50
C ALA A 26 -4.38 -7.40 2.73
N SER A 27 -4.93 -6.43 3.45
CA SER A 27 -4.32 -5.16 3.84
C SER A 27 -4.55 -4.93 5.33
N CYS A 28 -3.63 -4.24 6.00
CA CYS A 28 -3.85 -3.74 7.37
C CYS A 28 -4.76 -2.49 7.41
N PHE A 29 -4.94 -1.83 6.27
CA PHE A 29 -5.80 -0.66 6.12
C PHE A 29 -7.18 -1.11 5.61
N ASP A 30 -8.09 -1.43 6.53
CA ASP A 30 -9.40 -2.03 6.26
C ASP A 30 -10.60 -1.21 6.77
N ASP A 31 -10.36 0.01 7.24
CA ASP A 31 -11.38 0.95 7.75
C ASP A 31 -12.32 1.53 6.67
N GLY A 32 -12.14 1.14 5.40
CA GLY A 32 -12.93 1.61 4.27
C GLY A 32 -12.71 3.09 3.91
N LEU A 33 -11.75 3.76 4.55
CA LEU A 33 -11.43 5.17 4.32
C LEU A 33 -10.41 5.36 3.18
N LEU A 34 -10.15 4.30 2.41
CA LEU A 34 -9.35 4.40 1.19
C LEU A 34 -10.14 5.20 0.15
N VAL A 35 -10.06 6.53 0.25
CA VAL A 35 -10.53 7.45 -0.77
C VAL A 35 -9.75 7.11 -2.03
N ALA A 36 -10.46 6.71 -3.08
CA ALA A 36 -9.85 6.56 -4.39
C ALA A 36 -9.18 7.90 -4.71
N ALA A 37 -7.85 7.92 -4.73
CA ALA A 37 -7.14 9.07 -5.28
C ALA A 37 -7.52 9.11 -6.75
N ASP A 38 -8.42 10.03 -7.11
CA ASP A 38 -8.96 10.19 -8.45
C ASP A 38 -7.84 10.15 -9.49
N GLY A 39 -7.73 9.00 -10.14
CA GLY A 39 -6.79 8.73 -11.23
C GLY A 39 -7.35 9.15 -12.59
N THR A 40 -8.21 10.16 -12.67
CA THR A 40 -8.60 10.78 -13.96
C THR A 40 -7.44 11.62 -14.49
N LYS A 41 -6.48 10.94 -15.12
CA LYS A 41 -5.79 11.50 -16.28
C LYS A 41 -6.16 10.64 -17.49
N GLY A 42 -6.84 11.27 -18.45
CA GLY A 42 -6.94 10.76 -19.82
C GLY A 42 -5.60 10.77 -20.53
#